data_AF-A0A9P2YFY0-F1
#
_entry.id   AF-A0A9P2YFY0-F1
#
_cell.length_a   1.000
_cell.length_b   1.000
_cell.length_c   1.000
_cell.angle_alpha   90.00
_cell.angle_beta   90.00
_cell.angle_gamma   90.00
#
_symmetry.space_group_name_H-M   'P 1'
#
loop_
_entity.id
_entity.type
_entity.pdbx_description
1 polymer ?
#
loop_
_entity_poly.entity_id
_entity_poly.type
_entity_poly.pdbx_seq_one_letter_code
_entity_poly.pdbx_strand_id
1 'polypeptide(L)'
;MKTDTIFYQLFQSFPSIFFELIQLPINEANNYRFDSVEVKQLSFRLDGVFLPQNNNPQTPIYFCEVQFQEDEAFYQRFFTEIFLYLSKTDLTNDWRGVIVYPNPQVETNKVQRYRELLNCERVRRIYLNELENTPQTSIGLATVQLITLSKAKAIDSTRKLIQRVREELTPDQKPQELLQLIETILVYKLPLLNRREIETMFSLDELKQTQYFQDVREEARQEGRQEGRQEGRQEGIEQGRLNKALEAVPRLLALGLSVEQVASALELEVEQVRAIQKGR
;
A
#
# COMPACT_ATOMS: atom_id res chain seq x y z
N MET A 1 -1.97 12.29 1.24
CA MET A 1 -1.98 11.12 2.16
C MET A 1 -1.40 9.85 1.55
N LYS A 2 -2.03 9.19 0.56
CA LYS A 2 -1.55 7.86 0.10
C LYS A 2 -0.20 7.89 -0.65
N THR A 3 0.08 8.95 -1.40
CA THR A 3 1.36 9.11 -2.12
C THR A 3 2.52 9.43 -1.19
N ASP A 4 2.25 10.18 -0.12
CA ASP A 4 3.26 10.55 0.88
C ASP A 4 3.79 9.29 1.58
N THR A 5 2.91 8.33 1.88
CA THR A 5 3.29 7.00 2.43
C THR A 5 4.17 6.21 1.47
N ILE A 6 3.92 6.26 0.16
CA ILE A 6 4.75 5.57 -0.85
C ILE A 6 6.16 6.17 -0.86
N PHE A 7 6.30 7.49 -0.84
CA PHE A 7 7.62 8.13 -0.80
C PHE A 7 8.36 7.86 0.52
N TYR A 8 7.64 7.85 1.64
CA TYR A 8 8.23 7.46 2.92
C TYR A 8 8.79 6.04 2.86
N GLN A 9 8.01 5.07 2.37
CA GLN A 9 8.46 3.69 2.19
C GLN A 9 9.64 3.59 1.21
N LEU A 10 9.60 4.34 0.10
CA LEU A 10 10.67 4.41 -0.89
C LEU A 10 11.99 4.87 -0.26
N PHE A 11 11.97 5.96 0.49
CA PHE A 11 13.18 6.50 1.13
C PHE A 11 13.64 5.68 2.33
N GLN A 12 12.71 5.03 3.04
CA GLN A 12 13.04 4.12 4.13
C GLN A 12 13.76 2.85 3.63
N SER A 13 13.26 2.24 2.56
CA SER A 13 13.86 1.01 1.99
C SER A 13 15.06 1.31 1.08
N PHE A 14 15.02 2.43 0.35
CA PHE A 14 16.01 2.79 -0.67
C PHE A 14 16.46 4.25 -0.51
N PRO A 15 17.21 4.59 0.56
CA PRO A 15 17.64 5.95 0.84
C PRO A 15 18.52 6.55 -0.26
N SER A 16 19.23 5.72 -1.05
CA SER A 16 20.01 6.16 -2.22
C SER A 16 19.20 6.93 -3.25
N ILE A 17 17.91 6.62 -3.39
CA ILE A 17 17.01 7.30 -4.34
C ILE A 17 16.80 8.77 -3.94
N PHE A 18 16.78 9.07 -2.64
CA PHE A 18 16.71 10.46 -2.18
C PHE A 18 17.94 11.26 -2.61
N PHE A 19 19.14 10.72 -2.39
CA PHE A 19 20.40 11.38 -2.77
C PHE A 19 20.50 11.57 -4.28
N GLU A 20 20.07 10.58 -5.04
CA GLU A 20 19.97 10.71 -6.49
C GLU A 20 19.00 11.82 -6.93
N LEU A 21 17.84 11.91 -6.27
CA LEU A 21 16.83 12.94 -6.55
C LEU A 21 17.39 14.36 -6.31
N ILE A 22 18.24 14.52 -5.30
CA ILE A 22 18.95 15.77 -5.01
C ILE A 22 20.30 15.86 -5.74
N GLN A 23 20.51 15.08 -6.79
CA GLN A 23 21.70 15.12 -7.66
C GLN A 23 23.03 14.96 -6.89
N LEU A 24 23.00 14.19 -5.81
CA LEU A 24 24.19 13.78 -5.06
C LEU A 24 24.53 12.32 -5.38
N PRO A 25 25.79 11.90 -5.16
CA PRO A 25 26.20 10.51 -5.32
C PRO A 25 25.35 9.56 -4.46
N ILE A 26 24.88 8.46 -5.06
CA ILE A 26 24.00 7.48 -4.38
C ILE A 26 24.64 6.82 -3.15
N ASN A 27 25.97 6.77 -3.09
CA ASN A 27 26.73 6.24 -1.96
C ASN A 27 26.70 7.16 -0.74
N GLU A 28 26.29 8.43 -0.89
CA GLU A 28 26.05 9.31 0.27
C GLU A 28 25.06 8.68 1.23
N ALA A 29 24.06 7.93 0.73
CA ALA A 29 23.09 7.24 1.56
C ALA A 29 23.70 6.36 2.66
N ASN A 30 24.90 5.80 2.42
CA ASN A 30 25.60 4.97 3.41
C ASN A 30 26.03 5.75 4.65
N ASN A 31 26.09 7.08 4.56
CA ASN A 31 26.43 7.98 5.66
C ASN A 31 25.21 8.42 6.47
N TYR A 32 23.99 8.00 6.10
CA TYR A 32 22.76 8.49 6.71
C TYR A 32 21.87 7.37 7.22
N ARG A 33 21.10 7.68 8.26
CA ARG A 33 19.94 6.91 8.69
C ARG A 33 18.67 7.71 8.35
N PHE A 34 17.71 7.08 7.69
CA PHE A 34 16.37 7.64 7.53
C PHE A 34 15.56 7.38 8.80
N ASP A 35 14.91 8.42 9.33
CA ASP A 35 14.20 8.39 10.61
C ASP A 35 12.91 9.23 10.54
N SER A 36 11.94 8.86 11.38
CA SER A 36 10.71 9.63 11.61
C SER A 36 10.76 10.17 13.03
N VAL A 37 10.98 11.48 13.19
CA VAL A 37 11.21 12.09 14.50
C VAL A 37 9.93 12.69 15.06
N GLU A 38 9.53 12.24 16.24
CA GLU A 38 8.40 12.83 16.98
C GLU A 38 8.89 13.78 18.08
N VAL A 39 8.44 15.03 18.04
CA VAL A 39 8.79 16.05 19.03
C VAL A 39 7.66 16.17 20.07
N LYS A 40 7.87 15.53 21.23
CA LYS A 40 6.87 15.35 22.30
C LYS A 40 6.21 16.63 22.84
N GLN A 41 6.87 17.79 22.72
CA GLN A 41 6.40 19.03 23.35
C GLN A 41 5.20 19.68 22.64
N LEU A 42 4.92 19.31 21.38
CA LEU A 42 3.81 19.81 20.57
C LEU A 42 3.10 18.73 19.74
N SER A 43 3.45 17.44 19.90
CA SER A 43 2.88 16.31 19.16
C SER A 43 2.92 16.45 17.63
N PHE A 44 4.01 16.99 17.07
CA PHE A 44 4.27 16.92 15.62
C PHE A 44 5.37 15.92 15.30
N ARG A 45 5.34 15.44 14.06
CA ARG A 45 6.24 14.43 13.53
C ARG A 45 6.87 14.94 12.24
N LEU A 46 8.18 14.81 12.15
CA LEU A 46 8.92 14.99 10.92
C LEU A 46 9.11 13.61 10.31
N ASP A 47 8.35 13.31 9.25
CA ASP A 47 8.31 11.97 8.67
C ASP A 47 9.54 11.67 7.80
N GLY A 48 10.20 12.67 7.22
CA GLY A 48 11.37 12.45 6.35
C GLY A 48 12.65 13.09 6.87
N VAL A 49 13.35 12.46 7.82
CA VAL A 49 14.63 13.00 8.32
C VAL A 49 15.78 12.06 7.97
N PHE A 50 16.78 12.56 7.24
CA PHE A 50 18.06 11.85 7.03
C PHE A 50 19.10 12.39 8.00
N LEU A 51 19.40 11.59 9.01
CA LEU A 51 20.36 11.92 10.06
C LEU A 51 21.75 11.39 9.69
N PRO A 52 22.81 12.22 9.74
CA PRO A 52 24.16 11.75 9.50
C PRO A 52 24.58 10.74 10.59
N GLN A 53 25.24 9.67 10.16
CA GLN A 53 25.81 8.64 11.05
C GLN A 53 27.25 8.97 11.48
N ASN A 54 27.84 10.01 10.88
CA ASN A 54 29.18 10.48 11.22
C ASN A 54 29.11 11.70 12.16
N ASN A 55 30.13 11.86 12.99
CA ASN A 55 30.27 13.01 13.90
C ASN A 55 30.81 14.27 13.18
N ASN A 56 30.66 14.37 11.86
CA ASN A 56 31.18 15.49 11.09
C ASN A 56 30.11 16.59 11.00
N PRO A 57 30.30 17.77 11.62
CA PRO A 57 29.30 18.83 11.60
C PRO A 57 29.02 19.42 10.20
N GLN A 58 29.92 19.20 9.25
CA GLN A 58 29.75 19.62 7.86
C GLN A 58 28.80 18.70 7.06
N THR A 59 28.50 17.51 7.57
CA THR A 59 27.49 16.62 6.98
C THR A 59 26.11 17.11 7.43
N PRO A 60 25.26 17.65 6.55
CA PRO A 60 24.02 18.30 6.96
C PRO A 60 22.93 17.28 7.29
N ILE A 61 22.01 17.62 8.18
CA ILE A 61 20.74 16.90 8.36
C ILE A 61 19.83 17.27 7.18
N TYR A 62 19.24 16.29 6.50
CA TYR A 62 18.21 16.58 5.49
C TYR A 62 16.81 16.38 6.07
N PHE A 63 15.98 17.41 5.94
CA PHE A 63 14.55 17.36 6.19
C PHE A 63 13.84 17.30 4.84
N CYS A 64 13.23 16.16 4.55
CA CYS A 64 12.52 15.86 3.32
C CYS A 64 11.02 15.85 3.58
N GLU A 65 10.26 16.60 2.79
CA GLU A 65 8.80 16.63 2.86
C GLU A 65 8.22 16.46 1.45
N VAL A 66 7.18 15.63 1.33
CA VAL A 66 6.53 15.31 0.06
C VAL A 66 5.15 15.94 0.07
N GLN A 67 4.92 16.92 -0.81
CA GLN A 67 3.72 17.75 -0.78
C GLN A 67 2.94 17.63 -2.09
N PHE A 68 1.89 16.81 -2.07
CA PHE A 68 1.03 16.53 -3.24
C PHE A 68 -0.29 17.30 -3.25
N GLN A 69 -0.53 18.13 -2.25
CA GLN A 69 -1.75 18.92 -2.10
C GLN A 69 -1.39 20.39 -1.86
N GLU A 70 -2.26 21.31 -2.28
CA GLU A 70 -2.07 22.71 -1.93
C GLU A 70 -2.23 22.88 -0.41
N ASP A 71 -1.24 23.50 0.22
CA ASP A 71 -1.25 23.84 1.64
C ASP A 71 -0.66 25.26 1.79
N GLU A 72 -1.53 26.23 2.05
CA GLU A 72 -1.12 27.62 2.20
C GLU A 72 -0.19 27.86 3.40
N ALA A 73 -0.30 27.02 4.43
CA ALA A 73 0.49 27.12 5.66
C ALA A 73 1.74 26.22 5.63
N PHE A 74 1.99 25.52 4.53
CA PHE A 74 3.05 24.52 4.38
C PHE A 74 4.40 25.02 4.88
N TYR A 75 4.92 26.11 4.32
CA TYR A 75 6.24 26.63 4.70
C TYR A 75 6.30 27.07 6.16
N GLN A 76 5.21 27.65 6.69
CA GLN A 76 5.14 28.01 8.10
C GLN A 76 5.33 26.77 8.98
N ARG A 77 4.59 25.70 8.68
CA ARG A 77 4.68 24.42 9.38
C ARG A 77 6.07 23.81 9.23
N PHE A 78 6.53 23.61 8.01
CA PHE A 78 7.83 22.99 7.69
C PHE A 78 9.00 23.67 8.41
N PHE A 79 9.11 25.00 8.33
CA PHE A 79 10.21 25.70 9.01
C PHE A 79 10.07 25.71 10.53
N THR A 80 8.85 25.79 11.06
CA THR A 80 8.62 25.73 12.51
C THR A 80 9.08 24.39 13.07
N GLU A 81 8.72 23.29 12.40
CA GLU A 81 9.06 21.94 12.82
C GLU A 81 10.58 21.69 12.75
N ILE A 82 11.24 22.13 11.68
CA ILE A 82 12.70 22.05 11.55
C ILE A 82 13.39 22.82 12.67
N PHE A 83 13.06 24.10 12.86
CA PHE A 83 13.75 24.91 13.86
C PHE A 83 13.47 24.46 15.29
N LEU A 84 12.27 23.92 15.54
CA LEU A 84 12.00 23.33 16.84
C LEU A 84 12.82 22.05 17.04
N TYR A 85 12.90 21.15 16.05
CA TYR A 85 13.77 19.99 16.13
C TYR A 85 15.24 20.40 16.40
N LEU A 86 15.77 21.36 15.64
CA LEU A 86 17.14 21.85 15.80
C LEU A 86 17.37 22.47 17.19
N SER A 87 16.36 23.10 17.80
CA SER A 87 16.47 23.65 19.16
C SER A 87 16.48 22.59 20.27
N LYS A 88 16.12 21.33 19.95
CA LYS A 88 15.94 20.24 20.92
C LYS A 88 16.95 19.10 20.76
N THR A 89 17.62 19.03 19.62
CA THR A 89 18.64 18.03 19.34
C THR A 89 20.01 18.47 19.86
N ASP A 90 20.84 17.52 20.28
CA ASP A 90 22.24 17.77 20.64
C ASP A 90 23.17 17.78 19.41
N LEU A 91 22.62 17.49 18.22
CA LEU A 91 23.35 17.53 16.96
C LEU A 91 23.71 18.97 16.59
N THR A 92 24.97 19.19 16.23
CA THR A 92 25.50 20.51 15.81
C THR A 92 25.69 20.62 14.29
N ASN A 93 25.22 19.62 13.55
CA ASN A 93 25.28 19.56 12.11
C ASN A 93 24.52 20.74 11.46
N ASP A 94 24.98 21.18 10.29
CA ASP A 94 24.19 22.06 9.42
C ASP A 94 22.89 21.35 8.96
N TRP A 95 21.96 22.05 8.32
CA TRP A 95 20.72 21.46 7.83
C TRP A 95 20.36 21.85 6.40
N ARG A 96 19.60 21.00 5.72
CA ARG A 96 19.04 21.26 4.38
C ARG A 96 17.59 20.82 4.33
N GLY A 97 16.75 21.61 3.67
CA GLY A 97 15.37 21.25 3.36
C GLY A 97 15.27 20.71 1.94
N VAL A 98 14.49 19.66 1.74
CA VAL A 98 14.15 19.12 0.42
C VAL A 98 12.64 18.96 0.37
N ILE A 99 12.02 19.56 -0.65
CA ILE A 99 10.57 19.50 -0.81
C ILE A 99 10.29 18.91 -2.18
N VAL A 100 9.50 17.84 -2.20
CA VAL A 100 9.11 17.13 -3.41
C VAL A 100 7.66 17.48 -3.74
N TYR A 101 7.47 18.16 -4.87
CA TYR A 101 6.16 18.52 -5.42
C TYR A 101 5.86 17.69 -6.67
N PRO A 102 4.59 17.34 -6.95
CA PRO A 102 4.24 16.71 -8.22
C PRO A 102 4.48 17.67 -9.41
N ASN A 103 4.18 18.96 -9.22
CA ASN A 103 4.41 20.02 -10.21
C ASN A 103 4.37 21.41 -9.53
N PRO A 104 4.83 22.48 -10.20
CA PRO A 104 4.90 23.82 -9.61
C PRO A 104 3.55 24.43 -9.20
N GLN A 105 2.43 23.96 -9.75
CA GLN A 105 1.11 24.55 -9.43
C GLN A 105 0.64 24.21 -8.01
N VAL A 106 1.19 23.15 -7.41
CA VAL A 106 0.84 22.73 -6.04
C VAL A 106 1.57 23.56 -4.97
N GLU A 107 2.68 24.22 -5.32
CA GLU A 107 3.43 25.06 -4.40
C GLU A 107 2.63 26.32 -4.04
N THR A 108 2.54 26.63 -2.74
CA THR A 108 1.89 27.85 -2.26
C THR A 108 2.64 29.10 -2.73
N ASN A 109 1.91 30.15 -3.10
CA ASN A 109 2.49 31.44 -3.47
C ASN A 109 2.96 32.27 -2.24
N LYS A 110 2.70 31.81 -1.01
CA LYS A 110 3.06 32.49 0.25
C LYS A 110 4.53 32.31 0.64
N VAL A 111 5.44 32.52 -0.31
CA VAL A 111 6.89 32.29 -0.16
C VAL A 111 7.65 33.49 0.43
N GLN A 112 7.05 34.69 0.42
CA GLN A 112 7.75 35.95 0.70
C GLN A 112 8.46 36.00 2.05
N ARG A 113 7.88 35.39 3.09
CA ARG A 113 8.45 35.33 4.45
C ARG A 113 9.69 34.44 4.56
N TYR A 114 9.88 33.54 3.60
CA TYR A 114 10.90 32.49 3.63
C TYR A 114 11.85 32.58 2.44
N ARG A 115 11.78 33.67 1.66
CA ARG A 115 12.50 33.85 0.41
C ARG A 115 14.00 33.64 0.56
N GLU A 116 14.61 34.05 1.67
CA GLU A 116 16.04 33.87 1.92
C GLU A 116 16.39 32.38 1.99
N LEU A 117 15.56 31.55 2.65
CA LEU A 117 15.75 30.11 2.77
C LEU A 117 15.44 29.38 1.45
N LEU A 118 14.45 29.85 0.69
CA LEU A 118 13.98 29.23 -0.55
C LEU A 118 14.81 29.62 -1.78
N ASN A 119 15.46 30.78 -1.77
CA ASN A 119 16.28 31.29 -2.87
C ASN A 119 17.76 30.95 -2.70
N CYS A 120 18.22 30.65 -1.48
CA CYS A 120 19.53 30.04 -1.29
C CYS A 120 19.45 28.53 -1.43
N GLU A 121 20.59 27.87 -1.58
CA GLU A 121 20.66 26.40 -1.66
C GLU A 121 20.25 25.68 -0.34
N ARG A 122 19.75 26.41 0.68
CA ARG A 122 19.30 25.83 1.95
C ARG A 122 18.10 24.92 1.76
N VAL A 123 17.17 25.30 0.89
CA VAL A 123 15.97 24.51 0.58
C VAL A 123 15.91 24.23 -0.91
N ARG A 124 15.90 22.94 -1.27
CA ARG A 124 15.72 22.49 -2.65
C ARG A 124 14.28 22.11 -2.89
N ARG A 125 13.66 22.68 -3.91
CA ARG A 125 12.34 22.31 -4.42
C ARG A 125 12.52 21.43 -5.64
N ILE A 126 11.88 20.28 -5.65
CA ILE A 126 11.97 19.29 -6.72
C ILE A 126 10.58 19.08 -7.27
N TYR A 127 10.40 19.31 -8.57
CA TYR A 127 9.13 19.13 -9.25
C TYR A 127 9.20 17.86 -10.10
N LEU A 128 8.41 16.86 -9.73
CA LEU A 128 8.50 15.53 -10.31
C LEU A 128 8.06 15.48 -11.79
N ASN A 129 7.21 16.39 -12.24
CA ASN A 129 6.87 16.55 -13.66
C ASN A 129 8.09 16.95 -14.52
N GLU A 130 9.09 17.61 -13.93
CA GLU A 130 10.32 17.96 -14.65
C GLU A 130 11.23 16.74 -14.84
N LEU A 131 11.10 15.73 -13.99
CA LEU A 131 11.83 14.47 -14.11
C LEU A 131 11.35 13.63 -15.29
N GLU A 132 10.12 13.82 -15.80
CA GLU A 132 9.59 13.02 -16.91
C GLU A 132 10.42 13.14 -18.20
N ASN A 133 11.16 14.24 -18.37
CA ASN A 133 11.98 14.50 -19.54
C ASN A 133 13.44 14.05 -19.36
N THR A 134 13.81 13.58 -18.17
CA THR A 134 15.16 13.08 -17.89
C THR A 134 15.28 11.65 -18.40
N PRO A 135 16.39 11.28 -19.08
CA PRO A 135 16.65 9.90 -19.45
C PRO A 135 16.51 9.00 -18.23
N GLN A 136 15.79 7.88 -18.36
CA GLN A 136 15.61 6.87 -17.32
C GLN A 136 16.92 6.08 -17.09
N THR A 137 18.03 6.75 -16.82
CA THR A 137 19.33 6.08 -16.64
C THR A 137 19.34 5.26 -15.37
N SER A 138 18.64 5.71 -14.32
CA SER A 138 18.57 5.02 -13.03
C SER A 138 17.24 4.31 -12.80
N ILE A 139 17.33 3.14 -12.16
CA ILE A 139 16.19 2.39 -11.63
C ILE A 139 15.46 3.18 -10.53
N GLY A 140 16.19 3.90 -9.68
CA GLY A 140 15.64 4.71 -8.60
C GLY A 140 14.76 5.86 -9.12
N LEU A 141 15.31 6.66 -10.04
CA LEU A 141 14.56 7.74 -10.68
C LEU A 141 13.40 7.22 -11.54
N ALA A 142 13.58 6.09 -12.23
CA ALA A 142 12.49 5.45 -12.96
C ALA A 142 11.36 5.00 -12.03
N THR A 143 11.68 4.53 -10.82
CA THR A 143 10.69 4.19 -9.78
C THR A 143 9.93 5.43 -9.31
N VAL A 144 10.62 6.55 -9.06
CA VAL A 144 9.99 7.84 -8.70
C VAL A 144 9.07 8.33 -9.83
N GLN A 145 9.50 8.26 -11.08
CA GLN A 145 8.71 8.68 -12.24
C GLN A 145 7.40 7.87 -12.39
N LEU A 146 7.38 6.59 -12.00
CA LEU A 146 6.13 5.82 -12.03
C LEU A 146 5.01 6.49 -11.21
N ILE A 147 5.35 7.20 -10.14
CA ILE A 147 4.38 7.88 -9.29
C ILE A 147 3.71 9.03 -10.04
N THR A 148 4.42 9.72 -10.93
CA THR A 148 3.90 10.91 -11.65
C THR A 148 3.37 10.64 -13.04
N LEU A 149 3.90 9.63 -13.74
CA LEU A 149 3.54 9.33 -15.13
C LEU A 149 2.03 9.23 -15.36
N SER A 150 1.55 9.59 -16.55
CA SER A 150 0.15 9.32 -16.91
C SER A 150 -0.17 7.82 -16.89
N LYS A 151 -1.44 7.46 -16.64
CA LYS A 151 -1.89 6.05 -16.60
C LYS A 151 -1.53 5.28 -17.87
N ALA A 152 -1.60 5.93 -19.03
CA ALA A 152 -1.30 5.31 -20.33
C ALA A 152 0.18 4.93 -20.47
N LYS A 153 1.10 5.75 -19.96
CA LYS A 153 2.55 5.49 -20.03
C LYS A 153 3.04 4.55 -18.93
N ALA A 154 2.38 4.54 -17.77
CA ALA A 154 2.79 3.78 -16.59
C ALA A 154 3.02 2.29 -16.88
N ILE A 155 2.11 1.65 -17.62
CA ILE A 155 2.18 0.20 -17.93
C ILE A 155 3.48 -0.18 -18.67
N ASP A 156 3.80 0.53 -19.75
CA ASP A 156 5.01 0.24 -20.55
C ASP A 156 6.29 0.54 -19.76
N SER A 157 6.30 1.67 -19.04
CA SER A 157 7.41 2.04 -18.17
C SER A 157 7.63 1.02 -17.05
N THR A 158 6.57 0.48 -16.45
CA THR A 158 6.71 -0.53 -15.40
C THR A 158 7.25 -1.84 -15.93
N ARG A 159 6.80 -2.31 -17.10
CA ARG A 159 7.37 -3.53 -17.72
C ARG A 159 8.87 -3.41 -17.92
N LYS A 160 9.31 -2.29 -18.50
CA LYS A 160 10.74 -1.99 -18.70
C LYS A 160 11.48 -1.91 -17.37
N LEU A 161 10.92 -1.23 -16.38
CA LEU A 161 11.55 -1.10 -15.07
C LEU A 161 11.71 -2.45 -14.38
N ILE A 162 10.68 -3.30 -14.37
CA ILE A 162 10.75 -4.65 -13.77
C ILE A 162 11.84 -5.48 -14.44
N GLN A 163 11.94 -5.44 -15.77
CA GLN A 163 13.02 -6.14 -16.48
C GLN A 163 14.40 -5.65 -16.01
N ARG A 164 14.60 -4.34 -15.94
CA ARG A 164 15.85 -3.75 -15.47
C ARG A 164 16.16 -4.10 -14.02
N VAL A 165 15.17 -4.12 -13.13
CA VAL A 165 15.36 -4.56 -11.74
C VAL A 165 15.87 -6.00 -11.67
N ARG A 166 15.36 -6.89 -12.53
CA ARG A 166 15.80 -8.30 -12.57
C ARG A 166 17.18 -8.49 -13.20
N GLU A 167 17.55 -7.66 -14.17
CA GLU A 167 18.80 -7.79 -14.93
C GLU A 167 19.98 -7.01 -14.32
N GLU A 168 19.73 -5.82 -13.75
CA GLU A 168 20.78 -4.88 -13.32
C GLU A 168 21.06 -4.95 -11.81
N LEU A 169 20.11 -5.34 -10.96
CA LEU A 169 20.31 -5.36 -9.50
C LEU A 169 20.88 -6.68 -8.99
N THR A 170 21.82 -6.58 -8.05
CA THR A 170 22.34 -7.72 -7.30
C THR A 170 21.44 -8.06 -6.10
N PRO A 171 21.54 -9.29 -5.52
CA PRO A 171 20.76 -9.66 -4.35
C PRO A 171 20.89 -8.70 -3.15
N ASP A 172 22.08 -8.12 -2.95
CA ASP A 172 22.36 -7.16 -1.88
C ASP A 172 21.60 -5.83 -2.03
N GLN A 173 21.19 -5.50 -3.26
CA GLN A 173 20.39 -4.32 -3.58
C GLN A 173 18.88 -4.55 -3.42
N LYS A 174 18.48 -5.70 -2.84
CA LYS A 174 17.10 -6.02 -2.46
C LYS A 174 16.09 -5.85 -3.61
N PRO A 175 16.30 -6.49 -4.77
CA PRO A 175 15.39 -6.37 -5.92
C PRO A 175 13.94 -6.75 -5.58
N GLN A 176 13.73 -7.73 -4.69
CA GLN A 176 12.40 -8.14 -4.26
C GLN A 176 11.64 -7.04 -3.51
N GLU A 177 12.31 -6.31 -2.60
CA GLU A 177 11.71 -5.18 -1.89
C GLU A 177 11.34 -4.06 -2.88
N LEU A 178 12.15 -3.83 -3.92
CA LEU A 178 11.87 -2.81 -4.93
C LEU A 178 10.69 -3.22 -5.82
N LEU A 179 10.62 -4.49 -6.23
CA LEU A 179 9.50 -5.02 -7.00
C LEU A 179 8.19 -4.89 -6.21
N GLN A 180 8.19 -5.18 -4.91
CA GLN A 180 7.02 -5.00 -4.04
C GLN A 180 6.57 -3.52 -3.98
N LEU A 181 7.52 -2.59 -3.95
CA LEU A 181 7.20 -1.16 -3.97
C LEU A 181 6.64 -0.72 -5.32
N ILE A 182 7.21 -1.20 -6.43
CA ILE A 182 6.70 -0.95 -7.79
C ILE A 182 5.27 -1.48 -7.93
N GLU A 183 4.98 -2.68 -7.42
CA GLU A 183 3.63 -3.24 -7.40
C GLU A 183 2.68 -2.34 -6.59
N THR A 184 3.11 -1.93 -5.40
CA THR A 184 2.32 -1.04 -4.53
C THR A 184 1.98 0.25 -5.27
N ILE A 185 2.96 0.88 -5.94
CA ILE A 185 2.74 2.08 -6.78
C ILE A 185 1.71 1.80 -7.87
N LEU A 186 1.81 0.66 -8.56
CA LEU A 186 0.88 0.28 -9.63
C LEU A 186 -0.54 0.08 -9.14
N VAL A 187 -0.74 -0.67 -8.05
CA VAL A 187 -2.07 -0.93 -7.47
C VAL A 187 -2.75 0.39 -7.10
N TYR A 188 -2.01 1.32 -6.49
CA TYR A 188 -2.56 2.63 -6.13
C TYR A 188 -2.84 3.51 -7.35
N LYS A 189 -1.97 3.50 -8.36
CA LYS A 189 -2.06 4.39 -9.52
C LYS A 189 -3.06 3.90 -10.57
N LEU A 190 -3.18 2.59 -10.72
CA LEU A 190 -4.03 1.91 -11.71
C LEU A 190 -4.99 0.94 -10.99
N PRO A 191 -5.95 1.45 -10.19
CA PRO A 191 -6.85 0.59 -9.40
C PRO A 191 -7.79 -0.27 -10.27
N LEU A 192 -7.95 0.07 -11.55
CA LEU A 192 -8.77 -0.67 -12.51
C LEU A 192 -7.94 -1.62 -13.39
N LEU A 193 -6.63 -1.75 -13.15
CA LEU A 193 -5.78 -2.67 -13.89
C LEU A 193 -6.19 -4.11 -13.58
N ASN A 194 -6.32 -4.93 -14.62
CA ASN A 194 -6.76 -6.30 -14.40
C ASN A 194 -5.65 -7.09 -13.69
N ARG A 195 -6.02 -7.93 -12.72
CA ARG A 195 -5.11 -8.86 -12.04
C ARG A 195 -4.24 -9.65 -13.03
N ARG A 196 -4.79 -10.09 -14.16
CA ARG A 196 -4.01 -10.80 -15.20
C ARG A 196 -2.89 -9.95 -15.80
N GLU A 197 -3.10 -8.64 -15.94
CA GLU A 197 -2.09 -7.74 -16.46
C GLU A 197 -0.96 -7.55 -15.44
N ILE A 198 -1.29 -7.47 -14.15
CA ILE A 198 -0.29 -7.45 -13.06
C ILE A 198 0.49 -8.77 -13.03
N GLU A 199 -0.19 -9.92 -13.10
CA GLU A 199 0.41 -11.27 -13.19
C GLU A 199 1.24 -11.50 -14.46
N THR A 200 1.06 -10.68 -15.50
CA THR A 200 1.91 -10.73 -16.70
C THR A 200 3.21 -9.94 -16.48
N MET A 201 3.20 -8.91 -15.63
CA MET A 201 4.37 -8.08 -15.33
C MET A 201 5.24 -8.73 -14.23
N PHE A 202 4.59 -9.26 -13.20
CA PHE A 202 5.22 -9.92 -12.06
C PHE A 202 5.03 -11.43 -12.13
N SER A 203 6.03 -12.20 -11.71
CA SER A 203 5.87 -13.66 -11.57
C SER A 203 4.86 -13.96 -10.45
N LEU A 204 4.11 -15.06 -10.54
CA LEU A 204 3.15 -15.46 -9.50
C LEU A 204 3.79 -15.57 -8.11
N ASP A 205 5.05 -15.98 -8.03
CA ASP A 205 5.78 -16.08 -6.77
C ASP A 205 6.21 -14.72 -6.22
N GLU A 206 6.51 -13.74 -7.08
CA GLU A 206 6.78 -12.35 -6.68
C GLU A 206 5.51 -11.71 -6.11
N LEU A 207 4.37 -11.88 -6.79
CA LEU A 207 3.09 -11.35 -6.32
C LEU A 207 2.65 -11.95 -4.99
N LYS A 208 2.80 -13.25 -4.81
CA LYS A 208 2.40 -13.92 -3.54
C LYS A 208 3.19 -13.42 -2.33
N GLN A 209 4.38 -12.86 -2.54
CA GLN A 209 5.24 -12.36 -1.48
C GLN A 209 4.86 -10.95 -1.05
N THR A 210 4.07 -10.21 -1.82
CA THR A 210 3.73 -8.84 -1.46
C THR A 210 2.67 -8.79 -0.37
N GLN A 211 2.83 -7.82 0.53
CA GLN A 211 1.89 -7.62 1.64
C GLN A 211 0.47 -7.43 1.14
N TYR A 212 0.29 -6.62 0.09
CA TYR A 212 -1.03 -6.37 -0.51
C TYR A 212 -1.70 -7.66 -0.99
N PHE A 213 -0.97 -8.53 -1.69
CA PHE A 213 -1.53 -9.80 -2.15
C PHE A 213 -1.85 -10.75 -0.99
N GLN A 214 -1.04 -10.74 0.07
CA GLN A 214 -1.31 -11.53 1.28
C GLN A 214 -2.58 -11.07 2.00
N ASP A 215 -2.77 -9.75 2.12
CA ASP A 215 -3.95 -9.15 2.74
C ASP A 215 -5.22 -9.52 1.94
N VAL A 216 -5.21 -9.30 0.61
CA VAL A 216 -6.32 -9.66 -0.27
C VAL A 216 -6.63 -11.16 -0.22
N ARG A 217 -5.60 -12.02 -0.14
CA ARG A 217 -5.79 -13.46 -0.03
C ARG A 217 -6.41 -13.86 1.30
N GLU A 218 -6.04 -13.20 2.39
CA GLU A 218 -6.60 -13.48 3.71
C GLU A 218 -8.05 -13.01 3.80
N GLU A 219 -8.39 -11.83 3.27
CA GLU A 219 -9.77 -11.35 3.15
C GLU A 219 -10.64 -12.34 2.37
N ALA A 220 -10.21 -12.73 1.16
CA ALA A 220 -10.94 -13.72 0.33
C ALA A 220 -11.11 -15.07 1.05
N ARG A 221 -10.12 -15.49 1.84
CA ARG A 221 -10.21 -16.71 2.65
C ARG A 221 -11.22 -16.57 3.79
N GLN A 222 -11.31 -15.41 4.41
CA GLN A 222 -12.28 -15.13 5.46
C GLN A 222 -13.70 -15.09 4.90
N GLU A 223 -13.91 -14.43 3.76
CA GLU A 223 -15.20 -14.38 3.07
C GLU A 223 -15.65 -15.80 2.68
N GLY A 224 -14.81 -16.58 1.99
CA GLY A 224 -15.15 -17.95 1.61
C GLY A 224 -15.43 -18.88 2.80
N ARG A 225 -14.79 -18.65 3.95
CA ARG A 225 -15.12 -19.35 5.21
C ARG A 225 -16.47 -18.93 5.78
N GLN A 226 -16.83 -17.66 5.66
CA GLN A 226 -18.12 -17.17 6.12
C GLN A 226 -19.25 -17.70 5.24
N GLU A 227 -19.09 -17.62 3.91
CA GLU A 227 -20.04 -18.17 2.93
C GLU A 227 -20.23 -19.68 3.14
N GLY A 228 -19.14 -20.46 3.17
CA GLY A 228 -19.25 -21.91 3.39
C GLY A 228 -19.86 -22.29 4.74
N ARG A 229 -19.70 -21.47 5.79
CA ARG A 229 -20.41 -21.67 7.07
C ARG A 229 -21.90 -21.37 6.97
N GLN A 230 -22.29 -20.34 6.20
CA GLN A 230 -23.69 -20.00 5.99
C GLN A 230 -24.39 -21.07 5.17
N GLU A 231 -23.80 -21.47 4.04
CA GLU A 231 -24.29 -22.56 3.19
C GLU A 231 -24.42 -23.86 3.98
N GLY A 232 -23.35 -24.31 4.63
CA GLY A 232 -23.39 -25.54 5.43
C GLY A 232 -24.38 -25.49 6.60
N ARG A 233 -24.64 -24.31 7.16
CA ARG A 233 -25.69 -24.15 8.19
C ARG A 233 -27.08 -24.25 7.59
N GLN A 234 -27.33 -23.65 6.43
CA GLN A 234 -28.61 -23.75 5.73
C GLN A 234 -28.90 -25.20 5.32
N GLU A 235 -27.94 -25.84 4.66
CA GLU A 235 -28.04 -27.27 4.29
C GLU A 235 -28.28 -28.15 5.51
N GLY A 236 -27.56 -27.91 6.62
CA GLY A 236 -27.74 -28.65 7.87
C GLY A 236 -29.13 -28.46 8.50
N ILE A 237 -29.70 -27.25 8.41
CA ILE A 237 -31.06 -26.97 8.90
C ILE A 237 -32.09 -27.68 8.02
N GLU A 238 -31.97 -27.60 6.70
CA GLU A 238 -32.88 -28.26 5.76
C GLU A 238 -32.83 -29.79 5.92
N GLN A 239 -31.63 -30.36 5.94
CA GLN A 239 -31.45 -31.80 6.15
C GLN A 239 -31.99 -32.23 7.52
N GLY A 240 -31.77 -31.44 8.57
CA GLY A 240 -32.33 -31.69 9.89
C GLY A 240 -33.86 -31.63 9.93
N ARG A 241 -34.47 -30.69 9.21
CA ARG A 241 -35.93 -30.57 9.06
C ARG A 241 -36.50 -31.79 8.34
N LEU A 242 -35.88 -32.18 7.23
CA LEU A 242 -36.27 -33.35 6.45
C LEU A 242 -36.17 -34.64 7.28
N ASN A 243 -35.05 -34.86 7.97
CA ASN A 243 -34.85 -36.05 8.80
C ASN A 243 -35.90 -36.14 9.92
N LYS A 244 -36.19 -35.03 10.63
CA LYS A 244 -37.23 -34.99 11.67
C LYS A 244 -38.64 -35.26 11.11
N ALA A 245 -38.93 -34.72 9.92
CA ALA A 245 -40.19 -34.99 9.24
C ALA A 245 -40.32 -36.49 8.94
N LEU A 246 -39.30 -37.10 8.34
CA LEU A 246 -39.30 -38.55 8.04
C LEU A 246 -39.43 -39.40 9.32
N GLU A 247 -38.78 -39.04 10.42
CA GLU A 247 -38.90 -39.73 11.72
C GLU A 247 -40.31 -39.63 12.34
N ALA A 248 -41.07 -38.58 12.05
CA ALA A 248 -42.43 -38.37 12.56
C ALA A 248 -43.49 -39.20 11.82
N VAL A 249 -43.21 -39.60 10.57
CA VAL A 249 -44.14 -40.35 9.69
C VAL A 249 -44.73 -41.59 10.37
N PRO A 250 -43.96 -42.51 10.98
CA PRO A 250 -44.53 -43.72 11.59
C PRO A 250 -45.46 -43.43 12.77
N ARG A 251 -45.20 -42.36 13.53
CA ARG A 251 -46.02 -41.96 14.68
C ARG A 251 -47.36 -41.39 14.22
N LEU A 252 -47.36 -40.55 13.19
CA LEU A 252 -48.58 -39.96 12.65
C LEU A 252 -49.46 -41.00 11.94
N LEU A 253 -48.85 -41.95 11.21
CA LEU A 253 -49.59 -43.08 10.64
C LEU A 253 -50.20 -43.97 11.74
N ALA A 254 -49.49 -44.21 12.84
CA ALA A 254 -50.02 -44.98 13.98
C ALA A 254 -51.17 -44.27 14.73
N LEU A 255 -51.26 -42.94 14.62
CA LEU A 255 -52.38 -42.14 15.13
C LEU A 255 -53.60 -42.15 14.19
N GLY A 256 -53.54 -42.87 13.06
CA GLY A 256 -54.66 -43.07 12.15
C GLY A 256 -54.79 -42.05 11.02
N LEU A 257 -53.79 -41.19 10.80
CA LEU A 257 -53.78 -40.28 9.65
C LEU A 257 -53.51 -41.04 8.35
N SER A 258 -54.11 -40.59 7.24
CA SER A 258 -53.84 -41.14 5.90
C SER A 258 -52.45 -40.72 5.41
N VAL A 259 -51.91 -41.47 4.45
CA VAL A 259 -50.61 -41.19 3.82
C VAL A 259 -50.57 -39.79 3.20
N GLU A 260 -51.66 -39.38 2.55
CA GLU A 260 -51.81 -38.09 1.91
C GLU A 260 -51.89 -36.95 2.96
N GLN A 261 -52.54 -37.21 4.10
CA GLN A 261 -52.60 -36.26 5.22
C GLN A 261 -51.23 -36.08 5.89
N VAL A 262 -50.47 -37.17 6.06
CA VAL A 262 -49.11 -37.13 6.64
C VAL A 262 -48.12 -36.44 5.71
N ALA A 263 -48.18 -36.73 4.40
CA ALA A 263 -47.34 -36.07 3.39
C ALA A 263 -47.59 -34.55 3.37
N SER A 264 -48.86 -34.13 3.36
CA SER A 264 -49.23 -32.72 3.44
C SER A 264 -48.79 -32.05 4.74
N ALA A 265 -49.03 -32.69 5.90
CA ALA A 265 -48.72 -32.11 7.20
C ALA A 265 -47.22 -31.96 7.49
N LEU A 266 -46.38 -32.79 6.87
CA LEU A 266 -44.92 -32.79 7.05
C LEU A 266 -44.17 -32.15 5.88
N GLU A 267 -44.88 -31.63 4.88
CA GLU A 267 -44.31 -31.11 3.63
C GLU A 267 -43.36 -32.13 2.96
N LEU A 268 -43.78 -33.39 2.94
CA LEU A 268 -43.07 -34.51 2.32
C LEU A 268 -43.78 -34.95 1.05
N GLU A 269 -43.02 -35.58 0.15
CA GLU A 269 -43.62 -36.24 -1.02
C GLU A 269 -44.40 -37.49 -0.59
N VAL A 270 -45.56 -37.73 -1.21
CA VAL A 270 -46.42 -38.90 -0.92
C VAL A 270 -45.63 -40.20 -1.09
N GLU A 271 -44.72 -40.27 -2.07
CA GLU A 271 -43.85 -41.42 -2.28
C GLU A 271 -42.89 -41.69 -1.11
N GLN A 272 -42.34 -40.65 -0.49
CA GLN A 272 -41.45 -40.77 0.67
C GLN A 272 -42.21 -41.37 1.87
N VAL A 273 -43.44 -40.91 2.10
CA VAL A 273 -44.32 -41.43 3.16
C VAL A 273 -44.72 -42.89 2.88
N ARG A 274 -45.06 -43.22 1.62
CA ARG A 274 -45.38 -44.60 1.20
C ARG A 274 -44.19 -45.54 1.35
N ALA A 275 -42.98 -45.09 1.04
CA ALA A 275 -41.77 -45.89 1.17
C ALA A 275 -41.51 -46.27 2.63
N ILE A 276 -41.66 -45.33 3.57
CA ILE A 276 -41.53 -45.58 5.01
C ILE A 276 -42.64 -46.52 5.51
N GLN A 277 -43.87 -46.38 5.01
CA GLN A 277 -44.99 -47.25 5.35
C GLN A 277 -44.77 -48.71 4.89
N LYS A 278 -44.20 -48.91 3.70
CA LYS A 278 -43.93 -50.23 3.10
C LYS A 278 -42.65 -50.90 3.63
N GLY A 279 -41.76 -50.15 4.28
CA GLY A 279 -40.51 -50.65 4.85
C GLY A 279 -40.63 -51.30 6.24
N ARG A 280 -41.86 -51.54 6.72
CA ARG A 280 -42.20 -52.32 7.91
C ARG A 280 -42.83 -53.65 7.50
#